data_AF-A0A2D7FPG2-F1
#
_entry.id   AF-A0A2D7FPG2-F1
#
_cell.length_a   1.000
_cell.length_b   1.000
_cell.length_c   1.000
_cell.angle_alpha   90.00
_cell.angle_beta   90.00
_cell.angle_gamma   90.00
#
_symmetry.space_group_name_H-M   'P 1'
#
loop_
_entity.id
_entity.type
_entity.pdbx_description
1 polymer ?
#
loop_
_entity_poly.entity_id
_entity_poly.type
_entity_poly.pdbx_seq_one_letter_code
_entity_poly.pdbx_strand_id
1 'polypeptide(L)'
;MMKRAPITLCLLALLALLAPPMARANVLVTDLSKDQISIRGDFAGETLLLFGAIDPAPHGVIDGVVVILRGPGENITLRKKQKTLGIWVNQAAYPMGPLPGFLAVVSSAPLVDLIPDEERRLLNIGADKLQANMLRGTPTDEEQRAALAAFIRLKQKDRLFAETSQAVEIIDDRLFRAEINLPAGMPVG
;
A
#
# COMPACT_ATOMS: atom_id res chain seq x y z
N MET A 1 -51.79 1.55 -33.96
CA MET A 1 -50.51 0.87 -33.62
C MET A 1 -49.36 1.71 -34.17
N MET A 2 -48.96 2.76 -33.44
CA MET A 2 -48.01 3.77 -33.94
C MET A 2 -46.56 3.39 -33.63
N LYS A 3 -45.73 3.49 -34.67
CA LYS A 3 -44.31 3.18 -34.75
C LYS A 3 -43.49 4.00 -33.73
N ARG A 4 -43.35 3.52 -32.49
CA ARG A 4 -42.47 4.13 -31.46
C ARG A 4 -40.99 3.76 -31.64
N ALA A 5 -40.69 2.80 -32.52
CA ALA A 5 -39.35 2.26 -32.76
C ALA A 5 -38.24 3.27 -33.13
N PRO A 6 -38.45 4.31 -33.97
CA PRO A 6 -37.33 5.14 -34.43
C PRO A 6 -36.79 6.08 -33.35
N ILE A 7 -37.66 6.56 -32.44
CA ILE A 7 -37.26 7.47 -31.36
C ILE A 7 -36.46 6.72 -30.30
N THR A 8 -36.87 5.49 -29.97
CA THR A 8 -36.14 4.65 -29.01
C THR A 8 -34.76 4.26 -29.55
N LEU A 9 -34.65 4.00 -30.86
CA LEU A 9 -33.38 3.68 -31.51
C LEU A 9 -32.40 4.87 -31.52
N CYS A 10 -32.90 6.09 -31.81
CA CYS A 10 -32.08 7.30 -31.75
C CYS A 10 -31.63 7.63 -30.32
N LEU A 11 -32.48 7.41 -29.32
CA LEU A 11 -32.12 7.64 -27.92
C LEU A 11 -31.04 6.66 -27.44
N LEU A 12 -31.14 5.39 -27.83
CA LEU A 12 -30.12 4.36 -27.54
C LEU A 12 -28.79 4.65 -28.25
N ALA A 13 -28.82 5.12 -29.50
CA ALA A 13 -27.62 5.51 -30.23
C ALA A 13 -26.93 6.74 -29.60
N LEU A 14 -27.71 7.72 -29.15
CA LEU A 14 -27.18 8.89 -28.43
C LEU A 14 -26.58 8.50 -27.08
N LEU A 15 -27.22 7.59 -26.34
CA LEU A 15 -26.70 7.07 -25.07
C LEU A 15 -25.39 6.28 -25.26
N ALA A 16 -25.26 5.55 -26.37
CA ALA A 16 -24.03 4.82 -26.71
C ALA A 16 -22.89 5.76 -27.13
N LEU A 17 -23.19 6.91 -27.73
CA LEU A 17 -22.19 7.95 -28.04
C LEU A 17 -21.70 8.71 -26.80
N LEU A 18 -22.55 8.81 -25.75
CA LEU A 18 -22.19 9.38 -24.46
C LEU A 18 -21.53 8.38 -23.50
N ALA A 19 -21.34 7.12 -23.91
CA ALA A 19 -20.62 6.16 -23.10
C ALA A 19 -19.15 6.61 -22.97
N PRO A 20 -18.62 6.75 -21.74
CA PRO A 20 -17.22 7.11 -21.56
C PRO A 20 -16.33 6.06 -22.25
N PRO A 21 -15.24 6.47 -22.92
CA PRO A 21 -14.32 5.52 -23.52
C PRO A 21 -13.85 4.55 -22.43
N MET A 22 -13.85 3.27 -22.76
CA MET A 22 -13.40 2.23 -21.84
C MET A 22 -11.92 2.49 -21.53
N ALA A 23 -11.63 2.96 -20.31
CA ALA A 23 -10.26 3.20 -19.88
C ALA A 23 -9.50 1.88 -19.95
N ARG A 24 -8.41 1.87 -20.70
CA ARG A 24 -7.45 0.77 -20.69
C ARG A 24 -6.31 1.16 -19.76
N ALA A 25 -5.64 0.18 -19.18
CA ALA A 25 -4.43 0.43 -18.42
C ALA A 25 -3.24 0.01 -19.29
N ASN A 26 -2.12 0.70 -19.12
CA ASN A 26 -0.85 0.19 -19.62
C ASN A 26 -0.55 -1.16 -18.96
N VAL A 27 0.09 -2.06 -19.70
CA VAL A 27 0.38 -3.41 -19.19
C VAL A 27 1.74 -3.41 -18.50
N LEU A 28 1.77 -3.98 -17.30
CA LEU A 28 2.99 -4.24 -16.55
C LEU A 28 3.21 -5.75 -16.50
N VAL A 29 4.36 -6.20 -17.01
CA VAL A 29 4.81 -7.58 -16.85
C VAL A 29 5.92 -7.57 -15.82
N THR A 30 5.82 -8.39 -14.77
CA THR A 30 6.69 -8.29 -13.60
C THR A 30 7.14 -9.67 -13.14
N ASP A 31 8.36 -9.75 -12.62
CA ASP A 31 8.93 -10.96 -12.02
C ASP A 31 9.83 -10.61 -10.82
N LEU A 32 10.13 -11.60 -9.99
CA LEU A 32 10.90 -11.48 -8.77
C LEU A 32 12.17 -12.33 -8.83
N SER A 33 13.26 -11.85 -8.24
CA SER A 33 14.47 -12.66 -8.10
C SER A 33 14.26 -13.90 -7.23
N LYS A 34 13.26 -13.86 -6.35
CA LYS A 34 12.86 -14.95 -5.44
C LYS A 34 11.34 -14.98 -5.35
N ASP A 35 10.77 -16.12 -5.66
CA ASP A 35 9.34 -16.41 -5.55
C ASP A 35 8.93 -16.72 -4.10
N GLN A 36 9.85 -17.26 -3.29
CA GLN A 36 9.61 -17.57 -1.88
C GLN A 36 10.79 -17.17 -0.98
N ILE A 37 10.47 -16.52 0.14
CA ILE A 37 11.40 -16.18 1.22
C ILE A 37 10.82 -16.74 2.52
N SER A 38 11.61 -17.53 3.25
CA SER A 38 11.18 -18.11 4.54
C SER A 38 11.78 -17.33 5.71
N ILE A 39 10.92 -16.73 6.54
CA ILE A 39 11.36 -15.92 7.68
C ILE A 39 11.34 -16.81 8.94
N ARG A 40 12.51 -17.33 9.29
CA ARG A 40 12.73 -18.18 10.48
C ARG A 40 13.46 -17.42 11.58
N GLY A 41 13.61 -18.04 12.76
CA GLY A 41 14.26 -17.41 13.91
C GLY A 41 15.74 -17.03 13.70
N ASP A 42 16.37 -17.56 12.65
CA ASP A 42 17.74 -17.26 12.20
C ASP A 42 17.79 -16.32 10.98
N PHE A 43 16.67 -15.69 10.59
CA PHE A 43 16.62 -14.76 9.46
C PHE A 43 17.53 -13.55 9.69
N ALA A 44 18.55 -13.40 8.84
CA ALA A 44 19.55 -12.32 8.93
C ALA A 44 19.20 -11.09 8.06
N GLY A 45 18.06 -11.12 7.38
CA GLY A 45 17.70 -10.15 6.36
C GLY A 45 18.04 -10.62 4.95
N GLU A 46 17.38 -10.02 3.96
CA GLU A 46 17.49 -10.41 2.56
C GLU A 46 17.10 -9.24 1.64
N THR A 47 17.65 -9.21 0.43
CA THR A 47 17.26 -8.22 -0.58
C THR A 47 16.41 -8.90 -1.65
N LEU A 48 15.22 -8.37 -1.87
CA LEU A 48 14.31 -8.80 -2.93
C LEU A 48 14.45 -7.85 -4.12
N LEU A 49 14.81 -8.40 -5.28
CA LEU A 49 14.83 -7.65 -6.54
C LEU A 49 13.52 -7.93 -7.30
N LEU A 50 12.72 -6.90 -7.50
CA LEU A 50 11.59 -6.90 -8.43
C LEU A 50 12.05 -6.25 -9.73
N PHE A 51 11.69 -6.85 -10.86
CA PHE A 51 11.95 -6.28 -12.16
C PHE A 51 10.78 -6.55 -13.10
N GLY A 52 10.70 -5.78 -14.18
CA GLY A 52 9.61 -5.94 -15.13
C GLY A 52 9.79 -5.11 -16.37
N ALA A 53 8.83 -5.30 -17.28
CA ALA A 53 8.68 -4.53 -18.49
C ALA A 53 7.35 -3.76 -18.48
N ILE A 54 7.39 -2.56 -19.03
CA ILE A 54 6.26 -1.66 -19.23
C ILE A 54 5.90 -1.73 -20.71
N ASP A 55 4.66 -2.11 -21.01
CA ASP A 55 4.08 -1.86 -22.32
C ASP A 55 3.48 -0.45 -22.32
N PRO A 56 4.06 0.52 -23.07
CA PRO A 56 3.53 1.88 -23.12
C PRO A 56 2.16 1.93 -23.83
N ALA A 57 1.71 0.87 -24.50
CA ALA A 57 0.38 0.86 -25.06
C ALA A 57 -0.70 0.66 -23.97
N PRO A 58 -1.83 1.39 -24.03
CA PRO A 58 -2.21 2.36 -25.07
C PRO A 58 -1.95 3.84 -24.73
N HIS A 59 -1.45 4.18 -23.53
CA HIS A 59 -1.39 5.56 -23.04
C HIS A 59 -0.05 6.27 -23.18
N GLY A 60 0.97 5.62 -23.75
CA GLY A 60 2.32 6.14 -23.87
C GLY A 60 3.20 5.82 -22.66
N VAL A 61 4.27 6.58 -22.49
CA VAL A 61 5.21 6.44 -21.37
C VAL A 61 4.47 6.70 -20.05
N ILE A 62 4.75 5.88 -19.04
CA ILE A 62 4.17 6.04 -17.71
C ILE A 62 4.91 7.12 -16.91
N ASP A 63 4.20 7.82 -16.02
CA ASP A 63 4.81 8.85 -15.17
C ASP A 63 5.77 8.25 -14.13
N GLY A 64 5.55 7.00 -13.73
CA GLY A 64 6.42 6.30 -12.81
C GLY A 64 5.89 4.96 -12.35
N VAL A 65 6.69 4.29 -11.54
CA VAL A 65 6.37 2.99 -10.94
C VAL A 65 6.43 3.11 -9.43
N VAL A 66 5.43 2.54 -8.76
CA VAL A 66 5.39 2.39 -7.31
C VAL A 66 5.27 0.91 -6.99
N VAL A 67 6.16 0.42 -6.13
CA VAL A 67 6.19 -0.96 -5.67
C VAL A 67 5.87 -0.97 -4.18
N ILE A 68 4.90 -1.79 -3.79
CA ILE A 68 4.46 -1.91 -2.41
C ILE A 68 4.63 -3.36 -1.98
N LEU A 69 5.49 -3.60 -0.99
CA LEU A 69 5.62 -4.90 -0.34
C LEU A 69 4.95 -4.83 1.03
N ARG A 70 3.93 -5.68 1.23
CA ARG A 70 3.13 -5.71 2.46
C ARG A 70 3.13 -7.12 3.04
N GLY A 71 3.50 -7.21 4.32
CA GLY A 71 3.35 -8.46 5.08
C GLY A 71 1.89 -8.80 5.36
N PRO A 72 1.61 -10.02 5.86
CA PRO A 72 0.24 -10.43 6.20
C PRO A 72 -0.39 -9.45 7.20
N GLY A 73 -1.71 -9.23 7.03
CA GLY A 73 -2.49 -8.39 7.93
C GLY A 73 -2.81 -9.15 9.22
N GLU A 74 -2.35 -8.62 10.34
CA GLU A 74 -2.50 -9.25 11.65
C GLU A 74 -3.27 -8.36 12.63
N ASN A 75 -3.94 -9.00 13.58
CA ASN A 75 -4.59 -8.32 14.69
C ASN A 75 -3.58 -8.12 15.82
N ILE A 76 -3.34 -6.87 16.21
CA ILE A 76 -2.35 -6.53 17.24
C ILE A 76 -3.03 -5.86 18.43
N THR A 77 -2.40 -5.93 19.61
CA THR A 77 -2.84 -5.18 20.80
C THR A 77 -1.74 -4.22 21.21
N LEU A 78 -1.92 -2.94 20.87
CA LEU A 78 -0.99 -1.90 21.28
C LEU A 78 -1.22 -1.54 22.75
N ARG A 79 -0.16 -1.56 23.57
CA ARG A 79 -0.25 -1.20 25.00
C ARG A 79 0.46 0.10 25.29
N LYS A 80 -0.26 1.05 25.86
CA LYS A 80 0.30 2.31 26.36
C LYS A 80 0.87 2.10 27.75
N LYS A 81 2.19 2.27 27.89
CA LYS A 81 2.88 2.28 29.18
C LYS A 81 2.90 3.71 29.73
N GLN A 82 2.55 3.86 30.99
CA GLN A 82 2.69 5.12 31.72
C GLN A 82 3.55 4.88 32.96
N LYS A 83 4.34 5.88 33.35
CA LYS A 83 5.10 5.84 34.60
C LYS A 83 4.20 6.38 35.72
N THR A 84 3.91 5.53 36.70
CA THR A 84 3.09 5.86 37.87
C THR A 84 3.89 5.51 39.12
N LEU A 85 4.06 6.45 40.05
CA LEU A 85 4.81 6.25 41.30
C LEU A 85 6.22 5.64 41.07
N GLY A 86 6.90 6.03 39.99
CA GLY A 86 8.26 5.56 39.67
C GLY A 86 8.35 4.26 38.87
N ILE A 87 7.26 3.49 38.74
CA ILE A 87 7.22 2.22 37.99
C ILE A 87 6.45 2.35 36.67
N TRP A 88 6.81 1.55 35.67
CA TRP A 88 6.08 1.47 34.41
C TRP A 88 4.90 0.51 34.55
N VAL A 89 3.70 1.03 34.32
CA VAL A 89 2.45 0.25 34.34
C VAL A 89 1.79 0.29 32.97
N ASN A 90 1.17 -0.82 32.58
CA ASN A 90 0.33 -0.88 31.39
C ASN A 90 -1.01 -0.21 31.72
N GLN A 91 -1.29 0.93 31.12
CA GLN A 91 -2.48 1.72 31.44
C GLN A 91 -3.66 1.37 30.50
N ALA A 92 -3.40 1.41 29.19
CA ALA A 92 -4.43 1.20 28.17
C ALA A 92 -3.97 0.17 27.14
N ALA A 93 -4.93 -0.56 26.59
CA ALA A 93 -4.73 -1.54 25.53
C ALA A 93 -5.68 -1.25 24.37
N TYR A 94 -5.13 -1.19 23.17
CA TYR A 94 -5.84 -0.89 21.93
C TYR A 94 -5.70 -2.09 21.00
N PRO A 95 -6.60 -3.08 21.08
CA PRO A 95 -6.66 -4.19 20.13
C PRO A 95 -7.22 -3.67 18.80
N MET A 96 -6.41 -3.74 17.74
CA MET A 96 -6.72 -3.13 16.45
C MET A 96 -6.15 -3.96 15.29
N GLY A 97 -6.80 -3.88 14.12
CA GLY A 97 -6.37 -4.59 12.93
C GLY A 97 -7.41 -4.60 11.81
N PRO A 98 -7.13 -5.29 10.70
CA PRO A 98 -5.84 -5.92 10.39
C PRO A 98 -4.77 -4.86 10.07
N LEU A 99 -3.54 -5.09 10.52
CA LEU A 99 -2.39 -4.22 10.24
C LEU A 99 -1.21 -5.06 9.72
N PRO A 100 -0.45 -4.59 8.73
CA PRO A 100 0.65 -5.37 8.19
C PRO A 100 1.81 -5.47 9.18
N GLY A 101 2.43 -6.65 9.25
CA GLY A 101 3.65 -6.87 10.03
C GLY A 101 4.87 -6.11 9.50
N PHE A 102 4.89 -5.88 8.18
CA PHE A 102 5.94 -5.20 7.40
C PHE A 102 5.31 -4.38 6.27
N LEU A 103 5.88 -3.22 5.95
CA LEU A 103 5.46 -2.37 4.83
C LEU A 103 6.68 -1.67 4.23
N ALA A 104 7.00 -1.96 2.98
CA ALA A 104 7.95 -1.17 2.20
C ALA A 104 7.25 -0.58 0.99
N VAL A 105 7.44 0.73 0.78
CA VAL A 105 7.00 1.42 -0.43
C VAL A 105 8.21 2.03 -1.10
N VAL A 106 8.47 1.63 -2.35
CA VAL A 106 9.55 2.20 -3.16
C VAL A 106 8.96 2.76 -4.45
N SER A 107 9.46 3.90 -4.90
CA SER A 107 8.92 4.58 -6.10
C SER A 107 10.02 5.19 -6.96
N SER A 108 9.71 5.44 -8.24
CA SER A 108 10.64 6.09 -9.17
C SER A 108 10.75 7.60 -8.94
N ALA A 109 9.70 8.22 -8.42
CA ALA A 109 9.62 9.64 -8.07
C ALA A 109 8.88 9.80 -6.72
N PRO A 110 8.88 11.00 -6.09
CA PRO A 110 8.11 11.22 -4.86
C PRO A 110 6.65 10.79 -5.01
N LEU A 111 6.10 10.07 -4.02
CA LEU A 111 4.74 9.51 -4.10
C LEU A 111 3.65 10.56 -4.35
N VAL A 112 3.85 11.79 -3.84
CA VAL A 112 2.93 12.92 -4.05
C VAL A 112 2.85 13.36 -5.52
N ASP A 113 3.88 13.09 -6.30
CA ASP A 113 3.94 13.44 -7.73
C ASP A 113 3.33 12.32 -8.59
N LEU A 114 3.32 11.07 -8.09
CA LEU A 114 2.84 9.89 -8.83
C LEU A 114 1.39 9.50 -8.50
N ILE A 115 0.97 9.66 -7.24
CA ILE A 115 -0.34 9.19 -6.77
C ILE A 115 -0.99 10.30 -5.92
N PRO A 116 -2.19 10.78 -6.31
CA PRO A 116 -2.93 11.75 -5.52
C PRO A 116 -3.17 11.27 -4.08
N ASP A 117 -3.17 12.19 -3.12
CA ASP A 117 -3.30 11.84 -1.69
C ASP A 117 -4.59 11.07 -1.37
N GLU A 118 -5.68 11.37 -2.08
CA GLU A 118 -6.94 10.65 -1.96
C GLU A 118 -6.83 9.18 -2.37
N GLU A 119 -6.16 8.92 -3.49
CA GLU A 119 -5.95 7.57 -3.99
C GLU A 119 -4.98 6.80 -3.10
N ARG A 120 -3.94 7.47 -2.56
CA ARG A 120 -3.06 6.89 -1.54
C ARG A 120 -3.83 6.46 -0.29
N ARG A 121 -4.80 7.26 0.17
CA ARG A 121 -5.68 6.89 1.30
C ARG A 121 -6.56 5.68 0.96
N LEU A 122 -7.17 5.68 -0.23
CA LEU A 122 -8.05 4.61 -0.67
C LEU A 122 -7.32 3.26 -0.77
N LEU A 123 -6.09 3.28 -1.31
CA LEU A 123 -5.26 2.09 -1.53
C LEU A 123 -4.36 1.75 -0.32
N ASN A 124 -4.40 2.55 0.75
CA ASN A 124 -3.54 2.45 1.93
C ASN A 124 -2.03 2.42 1.55
N ILE A 125 -1.62 3.35 0.69
CA ILE A 125 -0.24 3.48 0.20
C ILE A 125 0.53 4.44 1.09
N GLY A 126 1.53 3.90 1.77
CA GLY A 126 2.31 4.59 2.79
C GLY A 126 1.82 4.30 4.20
N ALA A 127 2.74 4.35 5.15
CA ALA A 127 2.46 4.08 6.55
C ALA A 127 1.48 5.11 7.14
N ASP A 128 1.55 6.36 6.68
CA ASP A 128 0.66 7.45 7.09
C ASP A 128 -0.79 7.29 6.62
N LYS A 129 -1.02 6.45 5.61
CA LYS A 129 -2.34 6.17 5.04
C LYS A 129 -2.97 4.87 5.53
N LEU A 130 -2.27 4.11 6.38
CA LEU A 130 -2.83 2.89 6.95
C LEU A 130 -4.10 3.20 7.75
N GLN A 131 -5.04 2.28 7.72
CA GLN A 131 -6.27 2.31 8.50
C GLN A 131 -6.38 1.04 9.31
N ALA A 132 -6.96 1.14 10.50
CA ALA A 132 -7.18 -0.01 11.38
C ALA A 132 -8.51 0.13 12.10
N ASN A 133 -9.21 -0.99 12.24
CA ASN A 133 -10.43 -1.06 13.01
C ASN A 133 -10.11 -1.42 14.46
N MET A 134 -10.87 -0.85 15.39
CA MET A 134 -10.82 -1.26 16.79
C MET A 134 -11.56 -2.59 16.94
N LEU A 135 -10.87 -3.60 17.47
CA LEU A 135 -11.44 -4.95 17.64
C LEU A 135 -12.23 -5.07 18.96
N ARG A 136 -11.93 -4.20 19.93
CA ARG A 136 -12.61 -4.12 21.22
C ARG A 136 -12.45 -2.72 21.81
N GLY A 137 -13.47 -2.31 22.56
CA GLY A 137 -13.52 -1.01 23.21
C GLY A 137 -14.05 0.06 22.26
N THR A 138 -14.36 1.22 22.84
CA THR A 138 -14.87 2.39 22.12
C THR A 138 -14.00 3.59 22.45
N PRO A 139 -12.72 3.59 22.01
CA PRO A 139 -11.87 4.76 22.18
C PRO A 139 -12.46 5.92 21.39
N THR A 140 -12.10 7.13 21.78
CA THR A 140 -12.36 8.32 20.97
C THR A 140 -11.56 8.26 19.66
N ASP A 141 -12.01 8.98 18.64
CA ASP A 141 -11.29 9.08 17.36
C ASP A 141 -9.86 9.62 17.52
N GLU A 142 -9.63 10.47 18.53
CA GLU A 142 -8.31 10.98 18.86
C GLU A 142 -7.41 9.87 19.42
N GLU A 143 -7.92 9.06 20.35
CA GLU A 143 -7.17 7.92 20.92
C GLU A 143 -6.85 6.86 19.87
N GLN A 144 -7.77 6.55 18.96
CA GLN A 144 -7.52 5.60 17.88
C GLN A 144 -6.42 6.11 16.92
N ARG A 145 -6.49 7.38 16.52
CA ARG A 145 -5.44 8.00 15.68
C ARG A 145 -4.08 8.02 16.39
N ALA A 146 -4.06 8.37 17.67
CA ALA A 146 -2.83 8.36 18.46
C ALA A 146 -2.24 6.95 18.62
N ALA A 147 -3.09 5.93 18.82
CA ALA A 147 -2.68 4.53 18.88
C ALA A 147 -2.07 4.08 17.55
N LEU A 148 -2.73 4.37 16.43
CA LEU A 148 -2.23 4.02 15.10
C LEU A 148 -0.90 4.70 14.78
N ALA A 149 -0.79 6.01 15.06
CA ALA A 149 0.45 6.76 14.88
C ALA A 149 1.60 6.19 15.75
N ALA A 150 1.29 5.78 16.99
CA ALA A 150 2.27 5.14 17.86
C ALA A 150 2.71 3.77 17.32
N PHE A 151 1.79 2.97 16.76
CA PHE A 151 2.11 1.71 16.09
C PHE A 151 3.04 1.92 14.89
N ILE A 152 2.69 2.84 13.99
CA ILE A 152 3.51 3.19 12.81
C ILE A 152 4.91 3.61 13.24
N ARG A 153 5.02 4.50 14.23
CA ARG A 153 6.30 4.97 14.76
C ARG A 153 7.17 3.84 15.30
N LEU A 154 6.57 2.87 16.00
CA LEU A 154 7.30 1.69 16.50
C LEU A 154 7.81 0.83 15.33
N LYS A 155 6.97 0.56 14.34
CA LYS A 155 7.35 -0.19 13.15
C LYS A 155 8.45 0.50 12.32
N GLN A 156 8.40 1.82 12.19
CA GLN A 156 9.44 2.61 11.54
C GLN A 156 10.76 2.58 12.31
N LYS A 157 10.70 2.70 13.65
CA LYS A 157 11.88 2.58 14.51
C LYS A 157 12.60 1.24 14.32
N ASP A 158 11.83 0.17 14.15
CA ASP A 158 12.35 -1.18 13.92
C ASP A 158 12.67 -1.46 12.43
N ARG A 159 12.59 -0.44 11.56
CA ARG A 159 12.79 -0.52 10.09
C ARG A 159 11.85 -1.49 9.37
N LEU A 160 10.74 -1.83 10.00
CA LEU A 160 9.71 -2.68 9.40
C LEU A 160 8.80 -1.90 8.47
N PHE A 161 8.61 -0.60 8.73
CA PHE A 161 7.89 0.31 7.85
C PHE A 161 8.88 1.31 7.23
N ALA A 162 9.00 1.30 5.91
CA ALA A 162 9.91 2.16 5.18
C ALA A 162 9.27 2.68 3.88
N GLU A 163 9.56 3.93 3.54
CA GLU A 163 9.18 4.53 2.28
C GLU A 163 10.42 5.15 1.66
N THR A 164 10.71 4.86 0.39
CA THR A 164 11.90 5.36 -0.31
C THR A 164 11.54 5.80 -1.71
N SER A 165 11.56 7.11 -1.92
CA SER A 165 11.44 7.71 -3.24
C SER A 165 12.73 7.52 -4.04
N GLN A 166 12.62 7.52 -5.37
CA GLN A 166 13.76 7.37 -6.29
C GLN A 166 14.55 6.07 -6.12
N ALA A 167 13.87 5.00 -5.66
CA ALA A 167 14.44 3.67 -5.49
C ALA A 167 13.98 2.66 -6.56
N VAL A 168 13.09 3.09 -7.46
CA VAL A 168 12.74 2.34 -8.67
C VAL A 168 13.41 2.99 -9.86
N GLU A 169 14.22 2.23 -10.57
CA GLU A 169 14.89 2.68 -11.79
C GLU A 169 14.08 2.28 -13.01
N ILE A 170 13.83 3.22 -13.91
CA ILE A 170 13.18 2.99 -15.20
C ILE A 170 14.25 3.15 -16.28
N ILE A 171 14.36 2.16 -17.16
CA ILE A 171 15.36 2.08 -18.22
C ILE A 171 14.62 2.09 -19.57
N ASP A 172 14.99 3.04 -20.42
CA ASP A 172 14.44 3.24 -21.77
C ASP A 172 12.90 3.25 -21.84
N ASP A 173 12.23 3.77 -20.79
CA ASP A 173 10.77 3.83 -20.66
C ASP A 173 10.05 2.47 -20.80
N ARG A 174 10.79 1.38 -20.65
CA ARG A 174 10.34 0.02 -20.98
C ARG A 174 10.67 -1.02 -19.94
N LEU A 175 11.75 -0.84 -19.19
CA LEU A 175 12.12 -1.77 -18.14
C LEU A 175 12.12 -1.03 -16.82
N PHE A 176 11.79 -1.73 -15.75
CA PHE A 176 12.00 -1.20 -14.41
C PHE A 176 12.61 -2.24 -13.49
N ARG A 177 13.34 -1.76 -12.49
CA ARG A 177 13.84 -2.58 -11.40
C ARG A 177 13.74 -1.85 -10.07
N ALA A 178 13.52 -2.61 -9.00
CA ALA A 178 13.41 -2.12 -7.64
C ALA A 178 14.03 -3.12 -6.68
N GLU A 179 14.84 -2.64 -5.75
CA GLU A 179 15.42 -3.46 -4.68
C GLU A 179 14.74 -3.12 -3.35
N ILE A 180 14.25 -4.15 -2.65
CA ILE A 180 13.58 -4.01 -1.36
C ILE A 180 14.37 -4.79 -0.33
N ASN A 181 14.84 -4.08 0.70
CA ASN A 181 15.58 -4.68 1.80
C ASN A 181 14.64 -5.19 2.89
N LEU A 182 14.74 -6.47 3.18
CA LEU A 182 14.03 -7.15 4.26
C LEU A 182 14.94 -7.21 5.49
N PRO A 183 14.58 -6.56 6.62
CA PRO A 183 15.43 -6.55 7.82
C PRO A 183 15.36 -7.88 8.59
N ALA A 184 16.42 -8.23 9.32
CA ALA A 184 16.49 -9.43 10.16
C ALA A 184 15.35 -9.54 11.21
N GLY A 185 14.77 -8.41 11.64
CA GLY A 185 13.71 -8.35 12.66
C GLY A 185 12.29 -8.60 12.14
N MET A 186 12.12 -9.19 10.95
CA MET A 186 10.80 -9.46 10.40
C MET A 186 10.00 -10.46 11.27
N PRO A 187 8.66 -10.33 11.32
CA PRO A 187 7.80 -11.37 11.89
C PRO A 187 7.99 -12.68 11.15
N VAL A 188 8.00 -13.80 11.89
CA VAL A 188 8.12 -15.14 11.31
C VAL A 188 6.93 -15.48 10.41
N GLY A 189 7.20 -16.13 9.28
CA GLY A 189 6.20 -16.42 8.24
C GLY A 189 6.80 -17.02 6.98
#